data_AF-A0A9X2KQ93-F1
#
_entry.id   AF-A0A9X2KQ93-F1
#
_cell.length_a   1.000
_cell.length_b   1.000
_cell.length_c   1.000
_cell.angle_alpha   90.00
_cell.angle_beta   90.00
_cell.angle_gamma   90.00
#
_symmetry.space_group_name_H-M   'P 1'
#
loop_
_entity.id
_entity.type
_entity.pdbx_description
1 polymer ?
#
loop_
_entity_poly.entity_id
_entity_poly.type
_entity_poly.pdbx_seq_one_letter_code
_entity_poly.pdbx_strand_id
1 'polypeptide(L)'
;MTETDFLAALRALPLHPSARGLRDDTARLVHAPLVVTTDTLVEGVHFLSHDTPQDVAWKLVATNLSDIAGKGAKPDGILLNYPLSDDGWDRAFLAGLAEVLAACGTSLLGGDTVTLPHGAPRILTVTAFGCDTPAPPRGGAGENDALWVTGTIGDAGAGLAIARGADGPAELAARYRRPAPRLAEGRALGRLAHAMMDVSDGLLIDAARMAEASGLAVYLDLAAVPLSAAYRAFAGDDRDARLAAATAGDDYELLFAMPANVVPPVPATRLGRFARGGGLRLYDGDAMIPLPERLGFQH
;
A
#
# COMPACT_ATOMS: atom_id res chain seq x y z
N MET A 1 -20.87 13.08 16.59
CA MET A 1 -21.19 14.23 15.72
C MET A 1 -22.39 13.91 14.83
N THR A 2 -23.18 14.92 14.45
CA THR A 2 -24.18 14.74 13.38
C THR A 2 -23.52 14.77 12.01
N GLU A 3 -24.22 14.33 10.95
CA GLU A 3 -23.75 14.46 9.57
C GLU A 3 -23.46 15.93 9.21
N THR A 4 -24.29 16.87 9.67
CA THR A 4 -24.07 18.30 9.42
C THR A 4 -22.79 18.80 10.07
N ASP A 5 -22.49 18.38 11.30
CA ASP A 5 -21.24 18.70 11.98
C ASP A 5 -20.03 18.08 11.25
N PHE A 6 -20.19 16.87 10.72
CA PHE A 6 -19.17 16.16 9.95
C PHE A 6 -18.85 16.88 8.64
N LEU A 7 -19.86 17.23 7.85
CA LEU A 7 -19.69 18.01 6.63
C LEU A 7 -19.03 19.37 6.89
N ALA A 8 -19.35 20.03 8.02
CA ALA A 8 -18.68 21.26 8.42
C ALA A 8 -17.19 21.04 8.72
N ALA A 9 -16.85 19.94 9.40
CA ALA A 9 -15.46 19.59 9.69
C ALA A 9 -14.67 19.18 8.42
N LEU A 10 -15.27 18.42 7.51
CA LEU A 10 -14.67 18.08 6.21
C LEU A 10 -14.28 19.34 5.41
N ARG A 11 -15.13 20.38 5.46
CA ARG A 11 -14.86 21.64 4.74
C ARG A 11 -13.65 22.41 5.26
N ALA A 12 -13.14 22.08 6.44
CA ALA A 12 -11.91 22.65 7.00
C ALA A 12 -10.64 21.87 6.61
N LEU A 13 -10.77 20.71 5.97
CA LEU A 13 -9.66 19.91 5.48
C LEU A 13 -9.04 20.51 4.19
N PRO A 14 -7.87 20.03 3.74
CA PRO A 14 -7.38 20.32 2.40
C PRO A 14 -8.38 19.85 1.34
N LEU A 15 -9.20 20.76 0.83
CA LEU A 15 -10.18 20.47 -0.21
C LEU A 15 -9.56 20.60 -1.59
N HIS A 16 -9.89 19.65 -2.47
CA HIS A 16 -9.56 19.79 -3.88
C HIS A 16 -10.39 20.93 -4.49
N PRO A 17 -9.85 21.77 -5.40
CA PRO A 17 -10.63 22.83 -6.05
C PRO A 17 -11.91 22.31 -6.75
N SER A 18 -11.84 21.13 -7.36
CA SER A 18 -13.00 20.48 -7.98
C SER A 18 -14.10 20.05 -7.01
N ALA A 19 -13.83 20.01 -5.71
CA ALA A 19 -14.83 19.70 -4.69
C ALA A 19 -15.86 20.83 -4.51
N ARG A 20 -15.59 22.03 -5.03
CA ARG A 20 -16.49 23.21 -4.95
C ARG A 20 -16.96 23.51 -3.51
N GLY A 21 -16.07 23.29 -2.54
CA GLY A 21 -16.37 23.48 -1.12
C GLY A 21 -17.36 22.47 -0.52
N LEU A 22 -17.54 21.31 -1.16
CA LEU A 22 -18.52 20.29 -0.78
C LEU A 22 -19.95 20.88 -0.73
N ARG A 23 -20.32 21.60 -1.79
CA ARG A 23 -21.64 22.27 -1.95
C ARG A 23 -22.36 21.86 -3.23
N ASP A 24 -21.90 20.79 -3.87
CA ASP A 24 -22.40 20.28 -5.13
C ASP A 24 -22.51 18.75 -5.01
N ASP A 25 -23.35 18.13 -5.82
CA ASP A 25 -23.59 16.68 -5.78
C ASP A 25 -22.38 15.88 -6.30
N THR A 26 -21.51 16.54 -7.07
CA THR A 26 -20.36 15.92 -7.71
C THR A 26 -19.13 16.83 -7.71
N ALA A 27 -17.96 16.22 -7.63
CA ALA A 27 -16.71 16.87 -8.00
C ALA A 27 -16.44 16.67 -9.50
N ARG A 28 -15.98 17.71 -10.20
CA ARG A 28 -15.63 17.63 -11.63
C ARG A 28 -14.12 17.67 -11.84
N LEU A 29 -13.52 16.53 -12.15
CA LEU A 29 -12.13 16.44 -12.60
C LEU A 29 -12.04 16.82 -14.09
N VAL A 30 -11.00 17.59 -14.45
CA VAL A 30 -10.82 18.13 -15.81
C VAL A 30 -9.51 17.69 -16.47
N HIS A 31 -8.75 16.82 -15.79
CA HIS A 31 -7.46 16.29 -16.26
C HIS A 31 -7.63 14.87 -16.80
N ALA A 32 -6.86 14.53 -17.83
CA ALA A 32 -6.83 13.19 -18.41
C ALA A 32 -5.41 12.86 -18.94
N PRO A 33 -4.99 11.59 -18.91
CA PRO A 33 -5.67 10.44 -18.28
C PRO A 33 -5.52 10.43 -16.76
N LEU A 34 -6.49 9.80 -16.07
CA LEU A 34 -6.46 9.55 -14.63
C LEU A 34 -6.21 8.07 -14.36
N VAL A 35 -5.50 7.77 -13.27
CA VAL A 35 -5.50 6.45 -12.64
C VAL A 35 -6.39 6.50 -11.41
N VAL A 36 -7.17 5.44 -11.18
CA VAL A 36 -8.18 5.39 -10.12
C VAL A 36 -8.07 4.05 -9.42
N THR A 37 -8.13 4.07 -8.09
CA THR A 37 -8.22 2.87 -7.25
C THR A 37 -9.23 3.07 -6.13
N THR A 38 -9.69 1.98 -5.53
CA THR A 38 -10.51 2.02 -4.34
C THR A 38 -10.23 0.81 -3.46
N ASP A 39 -9.95 1.08 -2.19
CA ASP A 39 -9.78 0.07 -1.16
C ASP A 39 -10.68 0.34 0.04
N THR A 40 -11.00 -0.74 0.74
CA THR A 40 -11.84 -0.73 1.94
C THR A 40 -11.08 -1.33 3.11
N LEU A 41 -11.07 -0.62 4.23
CA LEU A 41 -10.63 -1.18 5.51
C LEU A 41 -11.84 -1.60 6.34
N VAL A 42 -11.78 -2.84 6.82
CA VAL A 42 -12.78 -3.46 7.69
C VAL A 42 -12.16 -3.71 9.06
N GLU A 43 -12.81 -3.22 10.11
CA GLU A 43 -12.43 -3.44 11.51
C GLU A 43 -12.38 -4.94 11.83
N GLY A 44 -11.31 -5.37 12.50
CA GLY A 44 -11.06 -6.77 12.85
C GLY A 44 -10.48 -7.61 11.70
N VAL A 45 -10.43 -7.07 10.48
CA VAL A 45 -9.79 -7.71 9.32
C VAL A 45 -8.50 -6.97 8.95
N HIS A 46 -8.58 -5.66 8.68
CA HIS A 46 -7.47 -4.86 8.16
C HIS A 46 -6.81 -3.98 9.22
N PHE A 47 -7.57 -3.59 10.24
CA PHE A 47 -7.10 -2.88 11.43
C PHE A 47 -7.72 -3.49 12.68
N LEU A 48 -7.07 -3.31 13.82
CA LEU A 48 -7.52 -3.85 15.09
C LEU A 48 -8.52 -2.89 15.75
N SER A 49 -9.48 -3.40 16.52
CA SER A 49 -10.50 -2.56 17.19
C SER A 49 -9.91 -1.58 18.21
N HIS A 50 -8.67 -1.83 18.67
CA HIS A 50 -7.92 -0.93 19.56
C HIS A 50 -6.91 -0.04 18.84
N ASP A 51 -6.83 -0.06 17.52
CA ASP A 51 -6.05 0.93 16.77
C ASP A 51 -6.68 2.31 16.89
N THR A 52 -5.85 3.35 16.91
CA THR A 52 -6.37 4.71 17.10
C THR A 52 -7.10 5.20 15.84
N PRO A 53 -8.15 6.03 15.95
CA PRO A 53 -8.84 6.59 14.79
C PRO A 53 -7.89 7.30 13.81
N GLN A 54 -6.86 7.96 14.34
CA GLN A 54 -5.83 8.65 13.57
C GLN A 54 -5.01 7.67 12.73
N ASP A 55 -4.60 6.55 13.32
CA ASP A 55 -3.85 5.50 12.62
C ASP A 55 -4.72 4.83 11.56
N VAL A 56 -6.00 4.59 11.85
CA VAL A 56 -6.96 4.06 10.87
C VAL A 56 -7.14 5.02 9.69
N ALA A 57 -7.27 6.33 9.94
CA ALA A 57 -7.33 7.33 8.88
C ALA A 57 -6.07 7.36 8.03
N TRP A 58 -4.89 7.30 8.68
CA TRP A 58 -3.61 7.23 7.98
C TRP A 58 -3.54 5.99 7.10
N LYS A 59 -3.78 4.79 7.68
CA LYS A 59 -3.70 3.53 6.95
C LYS A 59 -4.63 3.58 5.73
N LEU A 60 -5.91 3.91 5.93
CA LEU A 60 -6.92 3.96 4.86
C LEU A 60 -6.48 4.78 3.64
N VAL A 61 -5.92 5.97 3.87
CA VAL A 61 -5.44 6.83 2.78
C VAL A 61 -4.12 6.30 2.21
N ALA A 62 -3.17 5.93 3.06
CA ALA A 62 -1.85 5.46 2.65
C ALA A 62 -1.91 4.20 1.78
N THR A 63 -2.78 3.24 2.10
CA THR A 63 -2.94 2.02 1.29
C THR A 63 -3.44 2.33 -0.12
N ASN A 64 -4.48 3.18 -0.25
CA ASN A 64 -4.98 3.63 -1.55
C ASN A 64 -3.93 4.43 -2.34
N LEU A 65 -3.11 5.24 -1.65
CA LEU A 65 -2.04 6.00 -2.30
C LEU A 65 -0.84 5.13 -2.68
N SER A 66 -0.69 3.95 -2.08
CA SER A 66 0.31 2.95 -2.48
C SER A 66 0.05 2.43 -3.89
N ASP A 67 -1.21 2.17 -4.23
CA ASP A 67 -1.64 1.84 -5.60
C ASP A 67 -1.30 2.95 -6.60
N ILE A 68 -1.58 4.21 -6.22
CA ILE A 68 -1.23 5.41 -7.01
C ILE A 68 0.29 5.49 -7.22
N ALA A 69 1.07 5.19 -6.18
CA ALA A 69 2.53 5.09 -6.25
C ALA A 69 2.98 3.96 -7.20
N GLY A 70 2.33 2.79 -7.14
CA GLY A 70 2.54 1.64 -8.03
C GLY A 70 2.21 1.91 -9.49
N LYS A 71 1.50 3.01 -9.78
CA LYS A 71 1.29 3.54 -11.12
C LYS A 71 2.15 4.75 -11.43
N GLY A 72 3.12 5.10 -10.59
CA GLY A 72 4.00 6.25 -10.78
C GLY A 72 3.27 7.59 -10.92
N ALA A 73 2.07 7.67 -10.34
CA ALA A 73 1.20 8.82 -10.44
C ALA A 73 1.39 9.80 -9.31
N LYS A 74 1.13 11.07 -9.62
CA LYS A 74 0.96 12.10 -8.62
C LYS A 74 -0.47 11.98 -8.05
N PRO A 75 -0.67 11.96 -6.72
CA PRO A 75 -2.01 12.04 -6.15
C PRO A 75 -2.73 13.31 -6.60
N ASP A 76 -4.00 13.18 -6.96
CA ASP A 76 -4.87 14.27 -7.42
C ASP A 76 -5.92 14.61 -6.35
N GLY A 77 -6.59 13.57 -5.83
CA GLY A 77 -7.54 13.71 -4.72
C GLY A 77 -8.15 12.38 -4.32
N ILE A 78 -8.97 12.40 -3.27
CA ILE A 78 -9.67 11.21 -2.76
C ILE A 78 -11.16 11.46 -2.52
N LEU A 79 -11.98 10.42 -2.65
CA LEU A 79 -13.34 10.35 -2.10
C LEU A 79 -13.33 9.46 -0.86
N LEU A 80 -14.11 9.82 0.16
CA LEU A 80 -14.20 9.06 1.43
C LEU A 80 -15.64 8.62 1.69
N ASN A 81 -15.89 7.33 1.86
CA ASN A 81 -17.15 6.81 2.38
C ASN A 81 -16.97 6.41 3.85
N TYR A 82 -17.69 7.10 4.74
CA TYR A 82 -17.42 7.05 6.18
C TYR A 82 -18.67 6.69 7.00
N PRO A 83 -18.62 5.64 7.84
CA PRO A 83 -19.67 5.34 8.79
C PRO A 83 -19.53 6.21 10.05
N LEU A 84 -20.48 7.13 10.26
CA LEU A 84 -20.56 7.97 11.45
C LEU A 84 -20.71 7.13 12.72
N SER A 85 -20.13 7.61 13.82
CA SER A 85 -20.12 6.88 15.08
C SER A 85 -20.19 7.79 16.31
N ASP A 86 -19.34 7.55 17.33
CA ASP A 86 -19.22 8.44 18.47
C ASP A 86 -18.37 9.68 18.13
N ASP A 87 -18.67 10.79 18.81
CA ASP A 87 -18.07 12.10 18.53
C ASP A 87 -16.56 12.14 18.75
N GLY A 88 -16.05 11.38 19.71
CA GLY A 88 -14.62 11.34 20.03
C GLY A 88 -13.84 10.64 18.92
N TRP A 89 -14.32 9.47 18.51
CA TRP A 89 -13.74 8.70 17.41
C TRP A 89 -13.74 9.49 16.11
N ASP A 90 -14.88 10.06 15.72
CA ASP A 90 -15.01 10.75 14.44
C ASP A 90 -14.12 12.01 14.36
N ARG A 91 -13.99 12.78 15.46
CA ARG A 91 -13.07 13.94 15.50
C ARG A 91 -11.61 13.52 15.44
N ALA A 92 -11.25 12.45 16.14
CA ALA A 92 -9.90 11.91 16.12
C ALA A 92 -9.55 11.36 14.72
N PHE A 93 -10.48 10.70 14.05
CA PHE A 93 -10.32 10.24 12.68
C PHE A 93 -10.08 11.41 11.72
N LEU A 94 -10.90 12.48 11.81
CA LEU A 94 -10.73 13.67 10.98
C LEU A 94 -9.39 14.37 11.20
N ALA A 95 -8.86 14.36 12.43
CA ALA A 95 -7.52 14.88 12.71
C ALA A 95 -6.43 14.06 12.01
N GLY A 96 -6.51 12.72 12.06
CA GLY A 96 -5.61 11.84 11.33
C GLY A 96 -5.75 11.94 9.80
N LEU A 97 -6.98 12.13 9.31
CA LEU A 97 -7.25 12.37 7.90
C LEU A 97 -6.58 13.66 7.42
N ALA A 98 -6.69 14.75 8.19
CA ALA A 98 -6.00 16.00 7.88
C ALA A 98 -4.47 15.80 7.82
N GLU A 99 -3.92 15.05 8.77
CA GLU A 99 -2.49 14.72 8.85
C GLU A 99 -2.02 13.99 7.59
N VAL A 100 -2.67 12.89 7.21
CA VAL A 100 -2.24 12.06 6.08
C VAL A 100 -2.47 12.74 4.74
N LEU A 101 -3.56 13.51 4.56
CA LEU A 101 -3.80 14.30 3.35
C LEU A 101 -2.67 15.31 3.13
N ALA A 102 -2.27 16.03 4.18
CA ALA A 102 -1.17 16.99 4.13
C ALA A 102 0.17 16.30 3.87
N ALA A 103 0.47 15.21 4.59
CA ALA A 103 1.72 14.48 4.47
C ALA A 103 1.92 13.87 3.07
N CYS A 104 0.84 13.38 2.44
CA CYS A 104 0.89 12.77 1.12
C CYS A 104 0.65 13.76 -0.04
N GLY A 105 0.42 15.04 0.27
CA GLY A 105 0.18 16.07 -0.74
C GLY A 105 -1.07 15.83 -1.59
N THR A 106 -2.12 15.28 -0.99
CA THR A 106 -3.41 15.02 -1.65
C THR A 106 -4.54 15.79 -0.94
N SER A 107 -5.75 15.73 -1.48
CA SER A 107 -6.88 16.52 -1.00
C SER A 107 -8.21 15.78 -1.12
N LEU A 108 -9.20 16.18 -0.31
CA LEU A 108 -10.53 15.59 -0.33
C LEU A 108 -11.37 16.18 -1.47
N LEU A 109 -11.87 15.31 -2.34
CA LEU A 109 -12.81 15.64 -3.42
C LEU A 109 -14.27 15.64 -2.96
N GLY A 110 -14.59 14.81 -1.96
CA GLY A 110 -15.95 14.55 -1.52
C GLY A 110 -16.07 13.17 -0.90
N GLY A 111 -17.27 12.63 -0.88
CA GLY A 111 -17.54 11.38 -0.20
C GLY A 111 -18.99 11.20 0.17
N ASP A 112 -19.24 10.17 0.97
CA ASP A 112 -20.54 9.87 1.54
C ASP A 112 -20.41 9.57 3.04
N THR A 113 -21.48 9.83 3.80
CA THR A 113 -21.55 9.49 5.22
C THR A 113 -22.78 8.63 5.49
N VAL A 114 -22.57 7.52 6.18
CA VAL A 114 -23.63 6.56 6.49
C VAL A 114 -23.71 6.30 7.99
N THR A 115 -24.83 5.73 8.45
CA THR A 115 -24.96 5.19 9.80
C THR A 115 -24.99 3.68 9.74
N LEU A 116 -24.15 3.01 10.54
CA LEU A 116 -24.16 1.56 10.66
C LEU A 116 -25.12 1.09 11.76
N PRO A 117 -25.67 -0.13 11.66
CA PRO A 117 -26.38 -0.76 12.76
C PRO A 117 -25.50 -0.84 14.02
N HIS A 118 -26.13 -0.77 15.19
CA HIS A 118 -25.42 -0.85 16.45
C HIS A 118 -24.60 -2.15 16.56
N GLY A 119 -23.31 -2.02 16.90
CA GLY A 119 -22.39 -3.16 17.05
C GLY A 119 -21.82 -3.71 15.74
N ALA A 120 -22.17 -3.14 14.58
CA ALA A 120 -21.54 -3.52 13.33
C ALA A 120 -20.07 -3.06 13.30
N PRO A 121 -19.14 -3.87 12.73
CA PRO A 121 -17.76 -3.44 12.55
C PRO A 121 -17.70 -2.23 11.62
N ARG A 122 -16.75 -1.33 11.87
CA ARG A 122 -16.52 -0.19 10.99
C ARG A 122 -15.97 -0.64 9.64
N ILE A 123 -16.55 -0.10 8.58
CA ILE A 123 -16.14 -0.33 7.19
C ILE A 123 -15.91 1.03 6.55
N LEU A 124 -14.67 1.34 6.19
CA LEU A 124 -14.28 2.63 5.64
C LEU A 124 -13.70 2.42 4.24
N THR A 125 -14.15 3.20 3.28
CA THR A 125 -13.70 3.08 1.89
C THR A 125 -13.16 4.41 1.41
N VAL A 126 -12.03 4.35 0.71
CA VAL A 126 -11.50 5.49 -0.04
C VAL A 126 -11.46 5.12 -1.52
N THR A 127 -11.75 6.10 -2.38
CA THR A 127 -11.39 6.06 -3.80
C THR A 127 -10.31 7.10 -4.01
N ALA A 128 -9.14 6.71 -4.51
CA ALA A 128 -8.05 7.63 -4.80
C ALA A 128 -7.88 7.84 -6.30
N PHE A 129 -7.54 9.08 -6.67
CA PHE A 129 -7.30 9.51 -8.04
C PHE A 129 -5.85 9.99 -8.15
N GLY A 130 -5.18 9.60 -9.23
CA GLY A 130 -3.85 10.04 -9.58
C GLY A 130 -3.76 10.52 -11.03
N CYS A 131 -2.78 11.38 -11.30
CA CYS A 131 -2.55 12.01 -12.59
C CYS A 131 -1.05 12.06 -12.93
N ASP A 132 -0.71 12.71 -14.05
CA ASP A 132 0.67 12.98 -14.50
C ASP A 132 1.57 11.74 -14.56
N THR A 133 1.06 10.66 -15.15
CA THR A 133 1.74 9.36 -15.13
C THR A 133 1.77 8.63 -16.47
N PRO A 134 2.84 7.85 -16.76
CA PRO A 134 2.81 6.80 -17.79
C PRO A 134 2.02 5.54 -17.38
N ALA A 135 1.68 5.36 -16.11
CA ALA A 135 0.92 4.25 -15.55
C ALA A 135 1.43 2.86 -15.97
N PRO A 136 2.67 2.46 -15.58
CA PRO A 136 3.19 1.14 -15.91
C PRO A 136 2.21 0.04 -15.44
N PRO A 137 1.90 -0.94 -16.32
CA PRO A 137 0.98 -2.00 -16.00
C PRO A 137 1.60 -2.98 -15.00
N ARG A 138 0.78 -3.89 -14.46
CA ARG A 138 1.29 -5.05 -13.73
C ARG A 138 1.94 -6.08 -14.66
N GLY A 139 1.41 -6.24 -15.88
CA GLY A 139 1.80 -7.29 -16.83
C GLY A 139 2.80 -6.89 -17.90
N GLY A 140 3.64 -5.88 -17.65
CA GLY A 140 4.56 -5.35 -18.66
C GLY A 140 5.98 -5.91 -18.60
N ALA A 141 6.30 -6.82 -17.68
CA ALA A 141 7.67 -7.28 -17.49
C ALA A 141 8.20 -7.98 -18.76
N GLY A 142 9.43 -7.65 -19.15
CA GLY A 142 10.13 -8.24 -20.28
C GLY A 142 11.01 -9.43 -19.87
N GLU A 143 11.34 -10.28 -20.85
CA GLU A 143 12.35 -11.33 -20.66
C GLU A 143 13.70 -10.71 -20.28
N ASN A 144 14.33 -11.22 -19.22
CA ASN A 144 15.58 -10.71 -18.62
C ASN A 144 15.47 -9.38 -17.87
N ASP A 145 14.26 -8.84 -17.67
CA ASP A 145 14.09 -7.76 -16.69
C ASP A 145 14.51 -8.25 -15.31
N ALA A 146 15.14 -7.36 -14.56
CA ALA A 146 15.40 -7.57 -13.15
C ALA A 146 14.15 -7.23 -12.33
N LEU A 147 13.87 -8.07 -11.32
CA LEU A 147 12.84 -7.79 -10.31
C LEU A 147 13.50 -7.00 -9.18
N TRP A 148 12.86 -5.90 -8.78
CA TRP A 148 13.34 -5.00 -7.73
C TRP A 148 12.23 -4.69 -6.73
N VAL A 149 12.64 -4.37 -5.50
CA VAL A 149 11.74 -3.85 -4.47
C VAL A 149 12.33 -2.62 -3.78
N THR A 150 11.51 -1.65 -3.42
CA THR A 150 11.94 -0.53 -2.55
C THR A 150 11.95 -0.93 -1.08
N GLY A 151 12.68 -0.17 -0.26
CA GLY A 151 12.60 -0.29 1.19
C GLY A 151 12.92 -1.68 1.75
N THR A 152 12.13 -2.09 2.74
CA THR A 152 12.29 -3.33 3.52
C THR A 152 10.98 -4.08 3.58
N ILE A 153 11.05 -5.41 3.66
CA ILE A 153 9.91 -6.33 3.61
C ILE A 153 9.75 -7.05 4.95
N GLY A 154 8.50 -7.25 5.37
CA GLY A 154 8.12 -7.95 6.59
C GLY A 154 7.93 -7.07 7.83
N ASP A 155 8.23 -5.77 7.74
CA ASP A 155 8.16 -4.87 8.90
C ASP A 155 6.73 -4.74 9.40
N ALA A 156 5.75 -4.63 8.49
CA ALA A 156 4.35 -4.51 8.85
C ALA A 156 3.78 -5.82 9.40
N GLY A 157 4.21 -6.96 8.88
CA GLY A 157 3.88 -8.28 9.42
C GLY A 157 4.32 -8.46 10.88
N ALA A 158 5.57 -8.10 11.18
CA ALA A 158 6.08 -8.06 12.55
C ALA A 158 5.33 -7.01 13.40
N GLY A 159 5.04 -5.85 12.81
CA GLY A 159 4.24 -4.79 13.42
C GLY A 159 2.86 -5.24 13.86
N LEU A 160 2.17 -6.06 13.05
CA LEU A 160 0.88 -6.64 13.40
C LEU A 160 0.99 -7.60 14.59
N ALA A 161 2.03 -8.43 14.64
CA ALA A 161 2.27 -9.32 15.79
C ALA A 161 2.44 -8.51 17.09
N ILE A 162 3.19 -7.40 17.04
CA ILE A 162 3.38 -6.48 18.17
C ILE A 162 2.07 -5.79 18.53
N ALA A 163 1.32 -5.29 17.54
CA ALA A 163 0.02 -4.65 17.76
C ALA A 163 -1.01 -5.60 18.39
N ARG A 164 -0.85 -6.92 18.23
CA ARG A 164 -1.64 -7.98 18.87
C ARG A 164 -1.13 -8.40 20.26
N GLY A 165 -0.02 -7.84 20.72
CA GLY A 165 0.48 -8.03 22.08
C GLY A 165 1.84 -8.72 22.20
N ALA A 166 2.58 -8.96 21.11
CA ALA A 166 3.97 -9.37 21.21
C ALA A 166 4.86 -8.21 21.68
N ASP A 167 5.84 -8.49 22.53
CA ASP A 167 6.85 -7.51 22.92
C ASP A 167 7.81 -7.26 21.75
N GLY A 168 7.90 -6.00 21.30
CA GLY A 168 8.77 -5.66 20.18
C GLY A 168 8.92 -4.14 19.98
N PRO A 169 9.75 -3.73 19.02
CA PRO A 169 10.05 -2.32 18.80
C PRO A 169 8.83 -1.56 18.24
N ALA A 170 8.55 -0.40 18.82
CA ALA A 170 7.41 0.44 18.43
C ALA A 170 7.45 0.88 16.95
N GLU A 171 8.64 0.95 16.36
CA GLU A 171 8.80 1.32 14.95
C GLU A 171 8.19 0.28 13.99
N LEU A 172 8.22 -1.03 14.33
CA LEU A 172 7.57 -2.06 13.52
C LEU A 172 6.04 -1.94 13.62
N ALA A 173 5.51 -1.72 14.83
CA ALA A 173 4.08 -1.45 15.01
C ALA A 173 3.63 -0.20 14.23
N ALA A 174 4.48 0.82 14.13
CA ALA A 174 4.22 2.00 13.32
C ALA A 174 4.21 1.69 11.82
N ARG A 175 5.04 0.75 11.32
CA ARG A 175 5.01 0.32 9.91
C ARG A 175 3.70 -0.36 9.53
N TYR A 176 3.09 -1.12 10.46
CA TYR A 176 1.75 -1.70 10.29
C TYR A 176 0.62 -0.65 10.30
N ARG A 177 0.66 0.28 11.27
CA ARG A 177 -0.40 1.27 11.50
C ARG A 177 -0.36 2.44 10.54
N ARG A 178 0.85 2.92 10.23
CA ARG A 178 1.09 4.11 9.42
C ARG A 178 2.08 3.79 8.28
N PRO A 179 1.68 2.96 7.31
CA PRO A 179 2.53 2.69 6.15
C PRO A 179 2.79 3.98 5.36
N ALA A 180 3.97 4.08 4.76
CA ALA A 180 4.36 5.25 3.98
C ALA A 180 4.22 4.92 2.48
N PRO A 181 3.28 5.54 1.74
CA PRO A 181 3.13 5.27 0.31
C PRO A 181 4.35 5.85 -0.43
N ARG A 182 4.96 5.02 -1.28
CA ARG A 182 6.20 5.32 -2.01
C ARG A 182 6.00 6.25 -3.21
N LEU A 183 5.29 7.37 -3.00
CA LEU A 183 4.82 8.28 -4.05
C LEU A 183 5.97 8.91 -4.85
N ALA A 184 7.04 9.34 -4.16
CA ALA A 184 8.20 9.93 -4.81
C ALA A 184 8.96 8.90 -5.65
N GLU A 185 9.15 7.70 -5.09
CA GLU A 185 9.81 6.60 -5.75
C GLU A 185 9.02 6.12 -6.97
N GLY A 186 7.70 5.97 -6.82
CA GLY A 186 6.80 5.60 -7.90
C GLY A 186 6.90 6.57 -9.08
N ARG A 187 6.88 7.89 -8.82
CA ARG A 187 7.04 8.91 -9.87
C ARG A 187 8.38 8.84 -10.57
N ALA A 188 9.46 8.55 -9.83
CA ALA A 188 10.80 8.41 -10.40
C ALA A 188 10.93 7.14 -11.26
N LEU A 189 10.25 6.06 -10.88
CA LEU A 189 10.28 4.76 -11.54
C LEU A 189 9.32 4.65 -12.73
N GLY A 190 8.20 5.39 -12.73
CA GLY A 190 7.07 5.14 -13.63
C GLY A 190 7.41 5.09 -15.13
N ARG A 191 8.39 5.87 -15.59
CA ARG A 191 8.82 5.88 -17.01
C ARG A 191 9.90 4.83 -17.34
N LEU A 192 10.51 4.24 -16.33
CA LEU A 192 11.63 3.29 -16.45
C LEU A 192 11.16 1.84 -16.23
N ALA A 193 10.16 1.65 -15.38
CA ALA A 193 9.59 0.35 -15.10
C ALA A 193 8.77 -0.15 -16.29
N HIS A 194 9.04 -1.38 -16.70
CA HIS A 194 8.18 -2.08 -17.66
C HIS A 194 6.91 -2.60 -16.97
N ALA A 195 7.04 -3.07 -15.72
CA ALA A 195 5.92 -3.39 -14.85
C ALA A 195 6.13 -2.85 -13.44
N MET A 196 5.05 -2.45 -12.76
CA MET A 196 5.11 -1.95 -11.39
C MET A 196 3.78 -2.13 -10.65
N MET A 197 3.88 -2.45 -9.36
CA MET A 197 2.79 -2.48 -8.38
C MET A 197 3.36 -2.27 -6.97
N ASP A 198 2.51 -2.14 -5.97
CA ASP A 198 2.93 -2.20 -4.58
C ASP A 198 2.89 -3.64 -4.02
N VAL A 199 3.49 -3.82 -2.85
CA VAL A 199 3.51 -5.08 -2.07
C VAL A 199 2.51 -4.97 -0.94
N SER A 200 1.30 -5.48 -1.14
CA SER A 200 0.18 -5.37 -0.19
C SER A 200 -0.17 -6.72 0.43
N ASP A 201 -0.24 -7.79 -0.35
CA ASP A 201 -0.60 -9.12 0.14
C ASP A 201 0.63 -9.96 0.54
N GLY A 202 1.81 -9.55 0.09
CA GLY A 202 3.09 -10.19 0.39
C GLY A 202 3.97 -10.30 -0.84
N LEU A 203 5.27 -10.19 -0.64
CA LEU A 203 6.25 -10.14 -1.73
C LEU A 203 6.13 -11.33 -2.69
N LEU A 204 5.97 -12.56 -2.16
CA LEU A 204 5.93 -13.74 -3.01
C LEU A 204 4.65 -13.82 -3.85
N ILE A 205 3.48 -13.53 -3.26
CA ILE A 205 2.21 -13.56 -4.00
C ILE A 205 2.15 -12.44 -5.05
N ASP A 206 2.66 -11.25 -4.73
CA ASP A 206 2.65 -10.12 -5.66
C ASP A 206 3.67 -10.30 -6.79
N ALA A 207 4.83 -10.89 -6.52
CA ALA A 207 5.77 -11.31 -7.57
C ALA A 207 5.16 -12.38 -8.49
N ALA A 208 4.45 -13.36 -7.92
CA ALA A 208 3.77 -14.39 -8.70
C ALA A 208 2.68 -13.79 -9.62
N ARG A 209 1.87 -12.85 -9.10
CA ARG A 209 0.85 -12.13 -9.87
C ARG A 209 1.45 -11.26 -10.98
N MET A 210 2.57 -10.60 -10.73
CA MET A 210 3.29 -9.84 -11.76
C MET A 210 3.79 -10.76 -12.89
N ALA A 211 4.35 -11.93 -12.53
CA ALA A 211 4.82 -12.92 -13.49
C ALA A 211 3.67 -13.49 -14.33
N GLU A 212 2.56 -13.86 -13.69
CA GLU A 212 1.35 -14.32 -14.35
C GLU A 212 0.80 -13.28 -15.32
N ALA A 213 0.63 -12.03 -14.86
CA ALA A 213 0.14 -10.94 -15.69
C ALA A 213 1.06 -10.64 -16.89
N SER A 214 2.36 -10.91 -16.76
CA SER A 214 3.35 -10.71 -17.82
C SER A 214 3.53 -11.95 -18.72
N GLY A 215 2.89 -13.08 -18.40
CA GLY A 215 3.07 -14.34 -19.12
C GLY A 215 4.50 -14.90 -19.03
N LEU A 216 5.19 -14.65 -17.90
CA LEU A 216 6.58 -15.04 -17.67
C LEU A 216 6.72 -15.86 -16.38
N ALA A 217 7.87 -16.51 -16.23
CA ALA A 217 8.33 -17.00 -14.94
C ALA A 217 9.12 -15.90 -14.22
N VAL A 218 9.01 -15.85 -12.90
CA VAL A 218 9.84 -14.99 -12.05
C VAL A 218 10.72 -15.85 -11.15
N TYR A 219 12.01 -15.53 -11.13
CA TYR A 219 13.03 -16.16 -10.31
C TYR A 219 13.36 -15.16 -9.21
N LEU A 220 13.07 -15.51 -7.96
CA LEU A 220 13.27 -14.66 -6.79
C LEU A 220 14.25 -15.34 -5.84
N ASP A 221 15.27 -14.61 -5.41
CA ASP A 221 16.21 -15.04 -4.37
C ASP A 221 15.77 -14.50 -3.00
N LEU A 222 15.40 -15.41 -2.11
CA LEU A 222 14.97 -15.12 -0.75
C LEU A 222 16.10 -14.50 0.09
N ALA A 223 17.36 -14.89 -0.16
CA ALA A 223 18.51 -14.33 0.53
C ALA A 223 18.73 -12.84 0.19
N ALA A 224 18.21 -12.39 -0.95
CA ALA A 224 18.26 -11.00 -1.39
C ALA A 224 17.14 -10.12 -0.80
N VAL A 225 16.13 -10.69 -0.12
CA VAL A 225 15.02 -9.91 0.45
C VAL A 225 15.56 -8.91 1.49
N PRO A 226 15.30 -7.59 1.33
CA PRO A 226 15.79 -6.59 2.27
C PRO A 226 14.95 -6.60 3.54
N LEU A 227 15.59 -6.90 4.68
CA LEU A 227 14.98 -6.83 6.01
C LEU A 227 15.53 -5.64 6.78
N SER A 228 14.67 -4.91 7.50
CA SER A 228 15.11 -3.81 8.36
C SER A 228 15.94 -4.32 9.54
N ALA A 229 16.76 -3.44 10.13
CA ALA A 229 17.49 -3.79 11.35
C ALA A 229 16.55 -4.15 12.52
N ALA A 230 15.41 -3.46 12.61
CA ALA A 230 14.38 -3.72 13.61
C ALA A 230 13.76 -5.10 13.44
N TYR A 231 13.41 -5.47 12.20
CA TYR A 231 12.89 -6.81 11.89
C TYR A 231 13.90 -7.88 12.23
N ARG A 232 15.16 -7.71 11.80
CA ARG A 232 16.25 -8.67 12.08
C ARG A 232 16.45 -8.89 13.59
N ALA A 233 16.34 -7.83 14.38
CA ALA A 233 16.44 -7.92 15.83
C ALA A 233 15.24 -8.61 16.49
N PHE A 234 14.03 -8.46 15.90
CA PHE A 234 12.79 -9.01 16.43
C PHE A 234 12.54 -10.47 16.01
N ALA A 235 12.71 -10.77 14.72
CA ALA A 235 12.32 -12.05 14.11
C ALA A 235 13.52 -12.88 13.61
N GLY A 236 14.73 -12.31 13.55
CA GLY A 236 15.92 -12.96 13.01
C GLY A 236 16.15 -12.67 11.51
N ASP A 237 17.16 -13.34 10.95
CA ASP A 237 17.57 -13.21 9.54
C ASP A 237 17.80 -14.57 8.86
N ASP A 238 17.37 -15.65 9.50
CA ASP A 238 17.43 -16.97 8.89
C ASP A 238 16.39 -17.12 7.78
N ARG A 239 16.43 -18.27 7.11
CA ARG A 239 15.53 -18.57 5.99
C ARG A 239 14.06 -18.50 6.39
N ASP A 240 13.72 -18.95 7.59
CA ASP A 240 12.34 -19.01 8.05
C ASP A 240 11.82 -17.61 8.39
N ALA A 241 12.65 -16.76 9.00
CA ALA A 241 12.37 -15.34 9.20
C ALA A 241 12.18 -14.61 7.85
N ARG A 242 13.03 -14.87 6.85
CA ARG A 242 12.88 -14.28 5.50
C ARG A 242 11.62 -14.75 4.79
N LEU A 243 11.25 -16.03 4.92
CA LEU A 243 9.98 -16.55 4.41
C LEU A 243 8.79 -15.87 5.09
N ALA A 244 8.84 -15.70 6.41
CA ALA A 244 7.80 -15.01 7.16
C ALA A 244 7.66 -13.54 6.71
N ALA A 245 8.77 -12.82 6.51
CA ALA A 245 8.77 -11.48 5.95
C ALA A 245 8.13 -11.45 4.55
N ALA A 246 8.57 -12.33 3.65
CA ALA A 246 8.14 -12.33 2.25
C ALA A 246 6.68 -12.76 2.03
N THR A 247 6.03 -13.34 3.05
CA THR A 247 4.64 -13.83 2.99
C THR A 247 3.67 -13.04 3.86
N ALA A 248 4.13 -12.01 4.59
CA ALA A 248 3.30 -11.30 5.56
C ALA A 248 2.31 -10.30 4.94
N GLY A 249 2.76 -9.45 4.02
CA GLY A 249 1.97 -8.34 3.45
C GLY A 249 2.01 -7.06 4.29
N ASP A 250 1.16 -6.09 3.93
CA ASP A 250 1.01 -4.75 4.51
C ASP A 250 2.27 -3.85 4.42
N ASP A 251 3.28 -4.21 3.62
CA ASP A 251 4.54 -3.44 3.54
C ASP A 251 4.41 -2.15 2.71
N TYR A 252 3.58 -2.15 1.65
CA TYR A 252 3.33 -1.03 0.73
C TYR A 252 4.60 -0.45 0.09
N GLU A 253 5.61 -1.30 -0.09
CA GLU A 253 6.78 -1.04 -0.92
C GLU A 253 6.45 -1.23 -2.40
N LEU A 254 7.26 -0.67 -3.31
CA LEU A 254 7.08 -0.87 -4.75
C LEU A 254 7.84 -2.10 -5.23
N LEU A 255 7.14 -3.00 -5.90
CA LEU A 255 7.68 -4.12 -6.67
C LEU A 255 7.67 -3.76 -8.16
N PHE A 256 8.79 -3.88 -8.84
CA PHE A 256 8.88 -3.47 -10.25
C PHE A 256 9.87 -4.30 -11.07
N ALA A 257 9.60 -4.35 -12.37
CA ALA A 257 10.43 -4.96 -13.39
C ALA A 257 11.04 -3.87 -14.28
N MET A 258 12.35 -3.92 -14.51
CA MET A 258 13.06 -3.01 -15.41
C MET A 258 14.29 -3.68 -16.04
N PRO A 259 14.85 -3.13 -17.13
CA PRO A 259 16.05 -3.69 -17.74
C PRO A 259 17.20 -3.84 -16.74
N ALA A 260 17.82 -5.03 -16.70
CA ALA A 260 18.84 -5.36 -15.71
C ALA A 260 20.11 -4.49 -15.77
N ASN A 261 20.32 -3.76 -16.87
CA ASN A 261 21.45 -2.85 -17.08
C ASN A 261 21.14 -1.39 -16.69
N VAL A 262 19.91 -1.09 -16.27
CA VAL A 262 19.52 0.24 -15.81
C VAL A 262 19.50 0.24 -14.28
N VAL A 263 20.22 1.20 -13.68
CA VAL A 263 20.24 1.38 -12.23
C VAL A 263 18.98 2.15 -11.82
N PRO A 264 18.19 1.67 -10.84
CA PRO A 264 17.04 2.42 -10.34
C PRO A 264 17.46 3.81 -9.84
N PRO A 265 16.69 4.88 -10.13
CA PRO A 265 16.99 6.24 -9.64
C PRO A 265 16.66 6.44 -8.16
N VAL A 266 16.30 5.36 -7.46
CA VAL A 266 15.86 5.34 -6.05
C VAL A 266 16.50 4.14 -5.34
N PRO A 267 16.64 4.17 -4.01
CA PRO A 267 17.09 3.01 -3.25
C PRO A 267 16.15 1.81 -3.48
N ALA A 268 16.67 0.76 -4.09
CA ALA A 268 15.95 -0.47 -4.35
C ALA A 268 16.90 -1.67 -4.33
N THR A 269 16.36 -2.82 -3.95
CA THR A 269 17.10 -4.08 -3.87
C THR A 269 16.68 -4.99 -4.99
N ARG A 270 17.65 -5.53 -5.74
CA ARG A 270 17.38 -6.52 -6.78
C ARG A 270 17.09 -7.86 -6.12
N LEU A 271 15.90 -8.40 -6.40
CA LEU A 271 15.44 -9.67 -5.86
C LEU A 271 15.65 -10.83 -6.82
N GLY A 272 15.75 -10.54 -8.12
CA GLY A 272 15.84 -11.60 -9.12
C GLY A 272 15.62 -11.14 -10.55
N ARG A 273 14.93 -11.98 -11.34
CA ARG A 273 14.71 -11.73 -12.77
C ARG A 273 13.47 -12.44 -13.34
N PHE A 274 13.00 -11.94 -14.47
CA PHE A 274 11.98 -12.59 -15.29
C PHE A 274 12.62 -13.40 -16.42
N ALA A 275 12.01 -14.53 -16.79
CA ALA A 275 12.41 -15.34 -17.93
C ALA A 275 11.22 -16.06 -18.55
N ARG A 276 11.40 -16.65 -19.74
CA ARG A 276 10.35 -17.46 -20.39
C ARG A 276 9.87 -18.59 -19.49
N GLY A 277 8.57 -18.84 -19.52
CA GLY A 277 7.90 -19.86 -18.70
C GLY A 277 6.73 -19.25 -17.93
N GLY A 278 6.35 -19.89 -16.83
CA GLY A 278 5.32 -19.38 -15.92
C GLY A 278 5.61 -19.72 -14.47
N GLY A 279 5.03 -18.93 -13.57
CA GLY A 279 5.05 -19.14 -12.13
C GLY A 279 6.27 -18.57 -11.41
N LEU A 280 6.22 -18.66 -10.08
CA LEU A 280 7.29 -18.24 -9.18
C LEU A 280 8.29 -19.39 -8.95
N ARG A 281 9.59 -19.09 -9.08
CA ARG A 281 10.71 -19.96 -8.72
C ARG A 281 11.49 -19.29 -7.60
N LEU A 282 11.48 -19.91 -6.43
CA LEU A 282 12.13 -19.38 -5.24
C LEU A 282 13.51 -20.03 -5.05
N TYR A 283 14.49 -19.19 -4.74
CA TYR A 283 15.86 -19.58 -4.45
C TYR A 283 16.27 -19.08 -3.07
N ASP A 284 17.29 -19.71 -2.50
CA ASP A 284 18.05 -19.25 -1.33
C ASP A 284 19.53 -19.26 -1.75
N GLY A 285 20.00 -18.11 -2.24
CA GLY A 285 21.25 -18.01 -2.99
C GLY A 285 21.19 -18.83 -4.28
N ASP A 286 22.10 -19.79 -4.44
CA ASP A 286 22.16 -20.64 -5.65
C ASP A 286 21.21 -21.85 -5.60
N ALA A 287 20.60 -22.14 -4.45
CA ALA A 287 19.75 -23.31 -4.26
C ALA A 287 18.28 -23.00 -4.52
N MET A 288 17.64 -23.72 -5.46
CA MET A 288 16.18 -23.67 -5.59
C MET A 288 15.52 -24.34 -4.37
N ILE A 289 14.52 -23.69 -3.80
CA ILE A 289 13.76 -24.20 -2.64
C ILE A 289 12.27 -24.35 -3.00
N PRO A 290 11.53 -25.25 -2.31
CA PRO A 290 10.09 -25.34 -2.51
C PRO A 290 9.39 -24.04 -2.10
N LEU A 291 8.28 -23.74 -2.78
CA LEU A 291 7.41 -22.64 -2.37
C LEU A 291 6.75 -22.98 -1.01
N PRO A 292 6.53 -21.98 -0.13
CA PRO A 292 5.74 -22.19 1.07
C PRO A 292 4.28 -22.50 0.69
N GLU A 293 3.54 -23.10 1.63
CA GLU A 293 2.12 -23.44 1.44
C GLU A 293 1.27 -22.20 1.10
N ARG A 294 1.64 -21.05 1.67
CA ARG A 294 1.03 -19.75 1.40
C ARG A 294 2.07 -18.77 0.90
N LEU A 295 1.75 -18.09 -0.20
CA LEU A 295 2.62 -17.03 -0.77
C LEU A 295 2.34 -15.64 -0.17
N GLY A 296 1.20 -15.47 0.51
CA GLY A 296 0.77 -14.19 1.06
C GLY A 296 -0.58 -14.25 1.76
N PHE A 297 -1.16 -13.08 2.00
CA PHE A 297 -2.52 -12.90 2.44
C PHE A 297 -3.52 -13.16 1.30
N GLN A 298 -4.65 -13.78 1.66
CA GLN A 298 -5.81 -13.99 0.81
C GLN A 298 -7.05 -13.94 1.73
N HIS A 299 -8.11 -13.27 1.27
CA HIS A 299 -9.39 -13.19 1.98
C HIS A 299 -10.12 -14.53 2.06
#